data_AF-A0A6N8HKT1-F1
#
_entry.id   AF-A0A6N8HKT1-F1
#
_cell.length_a   1.000
_cell.length_b   1.000
_cell.length_c   1.000
_cell.angle_alpha   90.00
_cell.angle_beta   90.00
_cell.angle_gamma   90.00
#
_symmetry.space_group_name_H-M   'P 1'
#
loop_
_entity.id
_entity.type
_entity.pdbx_description
1 polymer ?
#
loop_
_entity_poly.entity_id
_entity_poly.type
_entity_poly.pdbx_seq_one_letter_code
_entity_poly.pdbx_strand_id
1 'polypeptide(L)' 'MRPKSKLSDPGIILVGVLLFVAGIVLVWWPTDIYFMGISLAGWLMFASYFIWFLIAVIYVLWIEKIDKEEE' A
#
# COMPACT_ATOMS: atom_id res chain seq x y z
N MET A 1 -26.60 15.68 -9.24
CA MET A 1 -25.38 14.84 -9.32
C MET A 1 -24.20 15.66 -8.83
N ARG A 2 -23.70 15.40 -7.62
CA ARG A 2 -22.44 16.03 -7.17
C ARG A 2 -21.32 15.50 -8.07
N PRO A 3 -20.38 16.33 -8.55
CA PRO A 3 -19.25 15.83 -9.33
C PRO A 3 -18.46 14.88 -8.44
N LYS A 4 -18.54 13.58 -8.71
CA LYS A 4 -17.74 12.56 -8.04
C LYS A 4 -16.28 12.93 -8.34
N SER A 5 -15.56 13.34 -7.31
CA SER A 5 -14.15 13.68 -7.39
C SER A 5 -13.39 12.45 -7.90
N LYS A 6 -12.89 12.47 -9.15
CA LYS A 6 -12.02 11.41 -9.69
C LYS A 6 -10.76 11.18 -8.85
N LEU A 7 -10.41 12.13 -7.97
CA LEU A 7 -9.27 12.03 -7.06
C LEU A 7 -9.59 11.22 -5.80
N SER A 8 -10.87 10.96 -5.53
CA SER A 8 -11.33 10.16 -4.40
C SER A 8 -11.59 8.70 -4.78
N ASP A 9 -11.28 8.32 -6.01
CA ASP A 9 -11.40 6.94 -6.47
C ASP A 9 -10.43 6.05 -5.67
N PRO A 10 -10.92 4.95 -5.04
CA PRO A 10 -10.11 4.07 -4.22
C PRO A 10 -8.87 3.55 -4.94
N GLY A 11 -9.01 3.27 -6.24
CA GLY A 11 -7.92 2.80 -7.09
C GLY A 11 -6.81 3.85 -7.29
N ILE A 12 -7.15 5.13 -7.44
CA ILE A 12 -6.15 6.19 -7.62
C ILE A 12 -5.37 6.43 -6.32
N ILE A 13 -6.06 6.37 -5.19
CA ILE A 13 -5.43 6.49 -3.87
C ILE A 13 -4.52 5.28 -3.60
N LEU A 14 -4.96 4.07 -3.98
CA LEU A 14 -4.14 2.86 -3.91
C LEU A 14 -2.85 2.99 -4.74
N VAL A 15 -2.95 3.49 -5.98
CA VAL A 15 -1.79 3.74 -6.85
C VAL A 15 -0.83 4.76 -6.24
N GLY A 16 -1.35 5.83 -5.61
CA GLY A 16 -0.52 6.81 -4.91
C GLY A 16 0.27 6.19 -3.74
N VAL A 17 -0.39 5.38 -2.91
CA VAL A 17 0.24 4.66 -1.80
C VAL A 17 1.31 3.70 -2.32
N LEU A 18 1.01 2.98 -3.41
CA LEU A 18 1.95 2.08 -4.07
C LEU A 18 3.22 2.78 -4.54
N LEU A 19 3.07 3.90 -5.25
CA LEU A 19 4.19 4.69 -5.76
C LEU A 19 5.03 5.27 -4.62
N PHE A 20 4.39 5.69 -3.52
CA PHE A 20 5.08 6.19 -2.34
C PHE A 20 5.93 5.10 -1.67
N VAL A 21 5.35 3.91 -1.44
CA VAL A 21 6.07 2.76 -0.87
C VAL A 21 7.23 2.35 -1.79
N ALA A 22 6.99 2.26 -3.10
CA ALA A 22 8.04 1.94 -4.07
C ALA A 22 9.16 2.98 -4.05
N GLY A 23 8.84 4.27 -3.99
CA GLY A 23 9.82 5.36 -3.90
C GLY A 23 10.69 5.26 -2.65
N ILE A 24 10.09 5.01 -1.48
CA ILE A 24 10.84 4.80 -0.23
C ILE A 24 11.78 3.60 -0.36
N VAL A 25 11.26 2.47 -0.84
CA VAL A 25 12.02 1.23 -0.99
C VAL A 25 13.20 1.44 -1.94
N LEU A 26 13.02 2.16 -3.04
CA LEU A 26 14.08 2.43 -4.01
C LEU A 26 15.14 3.41 -3.49
N VAL A 27 14.75 4.43 -2.72
CA VAL A 27 15.70 5.42 -2.18
C VAL A 27 16.51 4.86 -1.01
N TRP A 28 15.88 4.06 -0.15
CA TRP A 28 16.48 3.62 1.11
C TRP A 28 17.09 2.21 1.05
N TRP A 29 16.94 1.49 -0.07
CA TRP A 29 17.26 0.06 -0.23
C TRP A 29 18.54 -0.40 0.54
N PRO A 30 18.37 -1.04 1.71
CA PRO A 30 19.51 -1.31 2.61
C PRO A 30 20.14 -2.66 2.30
N THR A 31 21.13 -2.67 1.40
CA THR A 31 21.90 -3.87 1.01
C THR A 31 22.92 -4.30 2.04
N ASP A 32 23.50 -3.34 2.75
CA ASP A 32 24.70 -3.57 3.57
C ASP A 32 24.39 -3.84 5.04
N ILE A 33 23.12 -3.75 5.43
CA ILE A 33 22.69 -3.97 6.82
C ILE A 33 22.22 -5.40 6.97
N TYR A 34 22.83 -6.14 7.89
CA TYR A 34 22.45 -7.52 8.22
C TYR A 34 21.93 -7.58 9.66
N PHE A 35 20.74 -8.14 9.82
CA PHE A 35 20.09 -8.34 11.11
C PHE A 35 19.79 -9.82 11.33
N MET A 36 20.32 -10.39 12.41
CA MET A 36 20.29 -11.84 12.68
C MET A 36 20.85 -12.71 11.54
N GLY A 37 21.86 -12.22 10.80
CA GLY A 37 22.46 -12.93 9.67
C GLY A 37 21.64 -12.89 8.37
N ILE A 38 20.47 -12.26 8.39
CA ILE A 38 19.61 -12.03 7.22
C ILE A 38 19.75 -10.56 6.82
N SER A 39 19.81 -10.26 5.51
CA SER A 39 19.85 -8.87 5.07
C SER A 39 18.60 -8.12 5.54
N LEU A 40 18.75 -6.85 5.90
CA LEU A 40 17.65 -5.98 6.30
C LEU A 40 16.63 -5.86 5.14
N ALA A 41 17.12 -5.88 3.90
CA ALA A 41 16.29 -6.02 2.70
C ALA A 41 15.40 -7.28 2.75
N GLY A 42 15.91 -8.43 3.19
CA GLY A 42 15.12 -9.65 3.37
C GLY A 42 14.01 -9.50 4.41
N TRP A 43 14.29 -8.83 5.53
CA TRP A 43 13.28 -8.49 6.54
C TRP A 43 12.22 -7.53 6.00
N LEU A 44 12.63 -6.52 5.23
CA LEU A 44 11.73 -5.58 4.54
C LEU A 44 10.80 -6.30 3.55
N MET A 45 11.33 -7.24 2.76
CA MET A 45 10.51 -8.05 1.85
C MET A 45 9.49 -8.88 2.63
N PHE A 46 9.88 -9.50 3.75
CA PHE A 46 8.95 -10.25 4.59
C PHE A 46 7.86 -9.36 5.21
N ALA A 47 8.25 -8.22 5.80
CA ALA A 47 7.32 -7.25 6.36
C ALA A 47 6.37 -6.68 5.30
N SER A 48 6.83 -6.53 4.06
CA SER A 48 6.00 -6.03 2.96
C SER A 48 4.76 -6.92 2.73
N TYR A 49 4.85 -8.24 2.90
CA TYR A 49 3.68 -9.13 2.76
C TYR A 49 2.54 -8.76 3.71
N PHE A 50 2.85 -8.40 4.95
CA PHE A 50 1.84 -7.96 5.91
C PHE A 50 1.23 -6.62 5.51
N ILE A 51 2.05 -5.69 5.01
CA ILE A 51 1.60 -4.39 4.51
C ILE A 51 0.67 -4.59 3.29
N TRP A 52 1.04 -5.45 2.35
CA TRP A 52 0.24 -5.80 1.19
C TRP A 52 -1.12 -6.39 1.59
N PHE A 53 -1.12 -7.30 2.57
CA PHE A 53 -2.35 -7.88 3.09
C PHE A 53 -3.26 -6.83 3.74
N LEU A 54 -2.70 -5.95 4.58
CA LEU A 54 -3.46 -4.88 5.22
C LEU A 54 -4.04 -3.89 4.19
N ILE A 55 -3.25 -3.49 3.20
CA ILE A 55 -3.69 -2.61 2.12
C ILE A 55 -4.85 -3.25 1.36
N ALA A 56 -4.76 -4.54 1.03
CA ALA A 56 -5.84 -5.27 0.36
C ALA A 56 -7.12 -5.31 1.20
N VAL A 57 -7.02 -5.61 2.49
CA VAL A 57 -8.17 -5.61 3.41
C VAL A 57 -8.81 -4.22 3.49
N ILE A 58 -8.02 -3.16 3.68
CA ILE A 58 -8.50 -1.78 3.73
C ILE A 58 -9.21 -1.42 2.42
N TYR A 59 -8.64 -1.80 1.28
CA TYR A 59 -9.21 -1.53 -0.03
C TYR A 59 -10.57 -2.22 -0.22
N VAL A 60 -10.69 -3.51 0.15
CA VAL A 60 -11.97 -4.23 0.07
C VAL A 60 -13.01 -3.59 0.97
N LEU A 61 -12.69 -3.32 2.24
CA LEU A 61 -13.62 -2.68 3.18
C LEU A 61 -14.05 -1.29 2.71
N TRP A 62 -13.16 -0.56 2.04
CA TRP A 62 -13.46 0.76 1.54
C TRP A 62 -14.38 0.73 0.32
N ILE A 63 -14.15 -0.19 -0.63
CA ILE A 63 -15.07 -0.43 -1.75
C ILE A 63 -16.45 -0.85 -1.23
N GLU A 64 -16.50 -1.82 -0.31
CA GLU A 64 -17.77 -2.29 0.26
C GLU A 64 -18.54 -1.16 0.95
N LYS A 65 -17.83 -0.21 1.56
CA LYS A 65 -18.45 0.95 2.18
C LYS A 65 -19.00 1.94 1.15
N ILE A 66 -18.27 2.20 0.07
CA ILE A 66 -18.73 3.08 -1.01
C ILE A 66 -19.96 2.50 -1.69
N ASP A 67 -19.97 1.20 -1.98
CA ASP A 67 -21.11 0.52 -2.60
C ASP A 67 -22.37 0.61 -1.71
N LYS A 68 -22.23 0.41 -0.39
CA LYS A 68 -23.33 0.56 0.58
C LYS A 68 -23.85 1.99 0.74
N GLU A 69 -23.03 3.01 0.46
CA GLU A 69 -23.46 4.41 0.47
C GLU A 69 -24.18 4.82 -0.83
N GLU A 70 -24.06 4.02 -1.90
CA GLU A 70 -24.69 4.25 -3.21
C GLU A 70 -26.01 3.47 -3.42
N GLU A 71 -26.28 2.43 -2.62
CA GLU A 71 -27.61 1.79 -2.48
C GLU A 71 -28.58 2.61 -1.61
#